data_AF-A0A061I0H7-F1
#
_entry.id   AF-A0A061I0H7-F1
#
_cell.length_a   1.000
_cell.length_b   1.000
_cell.length_c   1.000
_cell.angle_alpha   90.00
_cell.angle_beta   90.00
_cell.angle_gamma   90.00
#
_symmetry.space_group_name_H-M   'P 1'
#
loop_
_entity.id
_entity.type
_entity.pdbx_description
1 polymer ?
#
loop_
_entity_poly.entity_id
_entity_poly.type
_entity_poly.pdbx_seq_one_letter_code
_entity_poly.pdbx_strand_id
1 'polypeptide(L)'
;MQGLGVPPERIIYANPCKQVSQIKYTASNGVQMMTFDSEIELMKVARAHPKAKLVLRIATDDSKAVCHLSVKFGATLRTSRLLSWNGQKS
;
A
#
# COMPACT_ATOMS: atom_id res chain seq x y z
N MET A 1 6.24 15.84 2.33
CA MET A 1 5.25 15.42 3.36
C MET A 1 5.59 15.88 4.79
N GLN A 2 6.76 16.48 5.06
CA GLN A 2 7.22 16.75 6.45
C GLN A 2 7.20 18.23 6.88
N GLY A 3 6.40 19.09 6.24
CA GLY A 3 6.44 20.54 6.51
C GLY A 3 5.89 20.98 7.88
N LEU A 4 5.22 20.10 8.62
CA LEU A 4 4.51 20.41 9.87
C LEU A 4 5.11 19.70 11.11
N GLY A 5 6.28 19.08 10.99
CA GLY A 5 6.92 18.38 12.11
C GLY A 5 6.21 17.10 12.59
N VAL A 6 5.26 16.57 11.80
CA VAL A 6 4.59 15.31 12.11
C VAL A 6 5.59 14.16 11.97
N PRO A 7 5.76 13.32 12.99
CA PRO A 7 6.75 12.26 12.94
C PRO A 7 6.32 11.13 11.98
N PRO A 8 7.26 10.51 11.24
CA PRO A 8 6.94 9.54 10.17
C PRO A 8 6.15 8.32 10.61
N GLU A 9 6.30 7.87 11.86
CA GLU A 9 5.57 6.74 12.44
C GLU A 9 4.06 6.98 12.55
N ARG A 10 3.61 8.24 12.47
CA ARG A 10 2.19 8.63 12.44
C ARG A 10 1.62 8.74 11.03
N ILE A 11 2.41 8.42 10.00
CA ILE A 11 2.03 8.57 8.60
C ILE A 11 1.89 7.19 7.95
N ILE A 12 0.77 6.97 7.27
CA ILE A 12 0.57 5.85 6.35
C ILE A 12 0.46 6.37 4.92
N TYR A 13 1.26 5.81 4.01
CA TYR A 13 1.08 6.09 2.59
C TYR A 13 -0.02 5.19 2.00
N ALA A 14 -1.26 5.66 2.12
CA ALA A 14 -2.47 4.85 1.86
C ALA A 14 -2.89 4.74 0.38
N ASN A 15 -2.05 5.14 -0.58
CA ASN A 15 -2.31 4.88 -2.00
C ASN A 15 -1.86 3.44 -2.36
N PRO A 16 -2.75 2.56 -2.84
CA PRO A 16 -2.37 1.19 -3.21
C PRO A 16 -1.56 1.11 -4.52
N CYS A 17 -1.59 2.14 -5.39
CA CYS A 17 -0.88 2.16 -6.68
C CYS A 17 0.06 3.37 -6.75
N LYS A 18 1.33 3.17 -6.36
CA LYS A 18 2.34 4.22 -6.21
C LYS A 18 3.34 4.19 -7.35
N GLN A 19 3.90 5.37 -7.66
CA GLN A 19 5.08 5.46 -8.51
C GLN A 19 6.32 5.02 -7.71
N VAL A 20 7.27 4.36 -8.37
CA VAL A 20 8.52 3.88 -7.73
C VAL A 20 9.30 5.04 -7.11
N SER A 21 9.35 6.19 -7.77
CA SER A 21 9.96 7.42 -7.25
C SER A 21 9.34 7.86 -5.92
N GLN A 22 8.01 7.76 -5.80
CA GLN A 22 7.29 8.11 -4.57
C GLN A 22 7.52 7.11 -3.45
N ILE A 23 7.65 5.81 -3.76
CA ILE A 23 8.03 4.77 -2.79
C ILE A 23 9.44 5.05 -2.23
N LYS A 24 10.40 5.35 -3.10
CA LYS A 24 11.76 5.74 -2.68
C LYS A 24 11.75 7.00 -1.82
N TYR A 25 10.97 8.00 -2.22
CA TYR A 25 10.83 9.24 -1.44
C TYR A 25 10.26 8.95 -0.04
N THR A 26 9.21 8.13 0.08
CA THR A 26 8.65 7.78 1.39
C THR A 26 9.64 7.02 2.26
N ALA A 27 10.41 6.11 1.67
CA ALA A 27 11.50 5.40 2.35
C ALA A 27 12.57 6.37 2.89
N SER A 28 13.07 7.29 2.05
CA SER A 28 14.07 8.30 2.46
C SER A 28 13.55 9.26 3.53
N ASN A 29 12.23 9.44 3.64
CA ASN A 29 11.58 10.27 4.66
C ASN A 29 11.14 9.45 5.90
N GLY A 30 11.57 8.20 6.02
CA GLY A 30 11.31 7.35 7.20
C GLY A 30 9.87 6.87 7.34
N VAL A 31 9.00 7.08 6.34
CA VAL A 31 7.63 6.56 6.37
C VAL A 31 7.66 5.08 6.04
N GLN A 32 7.34 4.25 7.04
CA GLN A 32 7.43 2.79 6.93
C GLN A 32 6.13 2.15 6.46
N MET A 33 4.97 2.71 6.79
CA MET A 33 3.69 2.05 6.55
C MET A 33 3.08 2.47 5.21
N MET A 34 2.66 1.50 4.39
CA MET A 34 1.99 1.77 3.11
C MET A 34 1.01 0.68 2.70
N THR A 35 0.05 1.02 1.85
CA THR A 35 -0.97 0.08 1.36
C THR A 35 -0.57 -0.58 0.05
N PHE A 36 -1.12 -1.76 -0.22
CA PHE A 36 -1.01 -2.47 -1.50
C PHE A 36 -2.26 -3.33 -1.73
N ASP A 37 -2.56 -3.64 -2.99
CA ASP A 37 -3.67 -4.52 -3.39
C ASP A 37 -3.33 -5.44 -4.58
N SER A 38 -2.09 -5.41 -5.05
CA SER A 38 -1.63 -6.18 -6.22
C SER A 38 -0.20 -6.67 -6.07
N GLU A 39 0.14 -7.70 -6.83
CA GLU A 39 1.48 -8.31 -6.85
C GLU A 39 2.53 -7.37 -7.47
N ILE A 40 2.12 -6.60 -8.48
CA ILE A 40 2.96 -5.58 -9.09
C ILE A 40 3.41 -4.55 -8.05
N GLU A 41 2.50 -4.14 -7.16
CA GLU A 41 2.85 -3.21 -6.10
C GLU A 41 3.81 -3.84 -5.08
N LEU A 42 3.58 -5.10 -4.70
CA LEU A 42 4.49 -5.85 -3.84
C LEU A 42 5.91 -5.89 -4.42
N MET A 43 6.04 -6.17 -5.72
CA MET A 43 7.34 -6.17 -6.41
C MET A 43 8.02 -4.80 -6.43
N LYS A 44 7.26 -3.71 -6.61
CA LYS A 44 7.81 -2.35 -6.53
C LYS A 44 8.35 -2.05 -5.14
N VAL A 45 7.59 -2.41 -4.10
CA VAL A 45 7.99 -2.18 -2.71
C VAL A 45 9.21 -3.02 -2.36
N ALA A 46 9.25 -4.31 -2.70
CA ALA A 46 10.41 -5.17 -2.46
C ALA A 46 11.71 -4.58 -3.05
N ARG A 47 11.64 -3.93 -4.22
CA ARG A 47 12.79 -3.31 -4.88
C ARG A 47 13.16 -1.94 -4.30
N ALA A 48 12.18 -1.12 -3.90
CA ALA A 48 12.39 0.29 -3.58
C ALA A 48 12.34 0.62 -2.08
N HIS A 49 11.65 -0.20 -1.28
CA HIS A 49 11.53 -0.05 0.17
C HIS A 49 11.33 -1.43 0.85
N PRO A 50 12.36 -2.28 0.89
CA PRO A 50 12.25 -3.65 1.41
C PRO A 50 11.95 -3.72 2.91
N LYS A 51 12.08 -2.62 3.66
CA LYS A 51 11.76 -2.54 5.09
C LYS A 51 10.37 -1.97 5.37
N ALA A 52 9.55 -1.76 4.33
CA ALA A 52 8.21 -1.24 4.47
C ALA A 52 7.30 -2.21 5.26
N LYS A 53 6.43 -1.63 6.08
CA LYS A 53 5.33 -2.34 6.73
C LYS A 53 4.10 -2.23 5.84
N LEU A 54 3.70 -3.36 5.26
CA LEU A 54 2.63 -3.40 4.27
C LEU A 54 1.26 -3.65 4.90
N VAL A 55 0.27 -2.89 4.43
CA VAL A 55 -1.15 -3.04 4.78
C VAL A 55 -1.92 -3.45 3.53
N LEU A 56 -2.49 -4.66 3.54
CA LEU A 56 -3.27 -5.15 2.41
C LEU A 56 -4.64 -4.46 2.38
N ARG A 57 -4.97 -3.83 1.24
CA ARG A 57 -6.30 -3.26 1.01
C ARG A 57 -7.20 -4.30 0.36
N ILE A 58 -8.32 -4.60 1.00
CA ILE A 58 -9.34 -5.52 0.48
C ILE A 58 -10.47 -4.75 -0.20
N ALA A 59 -11.11 -5.36 -1.19
CA ALA A 59 -12.34 -4.84 -1.77
C ALA A 59 -13.48 -4.95 -0.75
N THR A 60 -14.35 -3.95 -0.71
CA THR A 60 -15.56 -3.91 0.12
C THR A 60 -16.80 -3.78 -0.76
N ASP A 61 -17.96 -4.20 -0.27
CA ASP A 61 -19.22 -3.82 -0.91
C ASP A 61 -19.48 -2.33 -0.65
N ASP A 62 -19.26 -1.51 -1.68
CA ASP A 62 -19.50 -0.08 -1.65
C ASP A 62 -20.69 0.33 -2.53
N SER A 63 -21.60 -0.61 -2.84
CA SER A 63 -22.80 -0.36 -3.65
C SER A 63 -23.66 0.80 -3.14
N LYS A 64 -23.66 1.05 -1.83
CA LYS A 64 -24.39 2.15 -1.16
C LYS A 64 -23.57 3.43 -0.98
N ALA A 65 -22.30 3.43 -1.40
CA ALA A 65 -21.44 4.60 -1.31
C ALA A 65 -21.73 5.58 -2.45
N VAL A 66 -21.54 6.87 -2.19
CA VAL A 66 -21.58 7.91 -3.23
C VAL A 66 -20.43 7.74 -4.24
N CYS A 67 -19.31 7.13 -3.81
CA CYS A 67 -18.15 6.86 -4.65
C CYS A 67 -17.72 5.40 -4.50
N HIS A 68 -17.88 4.62 -5.58
CA HIS A 68 -17.53 3.20 -5.65
C HIS A 68 -16.03 3.01 -5.96
N LEU A 69 -15.19 3.08 -4.91
CA LEU A 69 -13.73 2.94 -5.03
C LEU A 69 -13.27 1.48 -5.15
N SER A 70 -14.11 0.51 -4.78
CA SER A 70 -13.80 -0.92 -4.74
C SER A 70 -13.74 -1.54 -6.14
N VAL A 71 -14.36 -0.89 -7.14
CA VAL A 71 -14.20 -1.25 -8.57
C VAL A 71 -12.77 -0.98 -9.04
N LYS A 72 -12.09 0.01 -8.46
CA LYS A 72 -10.75 0.44 -8.88
C LYS A 72 -9.63 -0.07 -7.98
N PHE A 73 -9.90 -0.27 -6.69
CA PHE A 73 -8.90 -0.60 -5.68
C PHE A 73 -9.39 -1.66 -4.71
N GLY A 74 -8.46 -2.50 -4.25
CA GLY A 74 -8.74 -3.53 -3.26
C GLY A 74 -8.73 -4.95 -3.84
N ALA A 75 -8.02 -5.84 -3.16
CA ALA A 75 -7.95 -7.24 -3.53
C ALA A 75 -9.24 -7.98 -3.13
N THR A 76 -9.74 -8.84 -4.01
CA THR A 76 -10.77 -9.83 -3.63
C THR A 76 -10.21 -10.76 -2.57
N LEU A 77 -11.06 -11.41 -1.75
CA LEU A 77 -10.60 -12.37 -0.74
C LEU A 77 -9.72 -13.50 -1.32
N ARG A 78 -9.97 -13.91 -2.57
CA ARG A 78 -9.13 -14.90 -3.27
C ARG A 78 -7.74 -14.33 -3.53
N THR A 79 -7.67 -13.15 -4.12
CA THR A 79 -6.41 -12.44 -4.40
C THR A 79 -5.67 -12.11 -3.10
N SER A 80 -6.37 -11.72 -2.04
CA SER A 80 -5.79 -11.42 -0.73
C SER A 80 -5.01 -12.60 -0.13
N ARG A 81 -5.53 -13.83 -0.27
CA ARG A 81 -4.80 -15.03 0.19
C ARG A 81 -3.48 -15.21 -0.57
N LEU A 82 -3.51 -15.05 -1.89
CA LEU A 82 -2.31 -15.16 -2.74
C LEU A 82 -1.27 -14.08 -2.37
N LEU A 83 -1.72 -12.84 -2.24
CA LEU A 83 -0.86 -11.71 -1.89
C LEU A 83 -0.27 -11.83 -0.49
N SER A 84 -1.04 -12.34 0.48
CA SER A 84 -0.54 -12.56 1.84
C SER A 84 0.56 -13.62 1.87
N TRP A 85 0.46 -14.67 1.04
CA TRP A 85 1.50 -15.69 0.95
C TRP A 85 2.75 -15.18 0.23
N ASN A 86 2.59 -14.46 -0.88
CA ASN A 86 3.72 -13.86 -1.61
C ASN A 86 4.45 -12.81 -0.76
N GLY A 87 3.71 -12.01 0.01
CA GLY A 87 4.28 -10.99 0.89
C GLY A 87 5.11 -11.54 2.05
N GLN A 88 4.88 -12.79 2.48
CA GLN A 88 5.72 -13.45 3.50
C GLN A 88 7.05 -13.97 2.95
N LYS A 89 7.18 -14.09 1.63
CA LYS A 89 8.38 -14.62 0.95
C LYS A 89 9.32 -13.54 0.41
N SER A 90 8.87 -12.29 0.42
CA SER A 90 9.57 -11.12 -0.13
C SER A 90 10.35 -10.41 0.97
#